data_AF-A0AAN4TQD8-F1
#
_entry.id   AF-A0AAN4TQD8-F1
#
_cell.length_a   1.000
_cell.length_b   1.000
_cell.length_c   1.000
_cell.angle_alpha   90.00
_cell.angle_beta   90.00
_cell.angle_gamma   90.00
#
_symmetry.space_group_name_H-M   'P 1'
#
loop_
_entity.id
_entity.type
_entity.pdbx_description
1 polymer ?
#
loop_
_entity_poly.entity_id
_entity_poly.type
_entity_poly.pdbx_seq_one_letter_code
_entity_poly.pdbx_strand_id
1 'polypeptide(L)'
;MLILLPAVLRLCLRADKTALVLTPDHFVFANLKSPIPIKDIADFELHIAYGTFLTLHLEDDAPLPERASRSFSVPNARVFKKKRRVVLMLAQFCRDGKKLTPDELGPLIADYVNAGVARHLLQQRFEKA
;
A
#
# COMPACT_ATOMS: atom_id res chain seq x y z
N MET A 1 27.60 2.67 -18.99
CA MET A 1 26.13 2.90 -18.90
C MET A 1 25.26 1.67 -19.16
N LEU A 2 25.79 0.44 -19.31
CA LEU A 2 24.96 -0.77 -19.57
C LEU A 2 24.25 -1.36 -18.34
N ILE A 3 24.63 -0.97 -17.12
CA ILE A 3 24.20 -1.62 -15.87
C ILE A 3 22.76 -1.21 -15.47
N LEU A 4 22.21 -0.12 -16.02
CA LEU A 4 20.88 0.40 -15.68
C LEU A 4 19.74 -0.16 -16.53
N LEU A 5 20.04 -0.85 -17.64
CA LEU A 5 19.06 -1.39 -18.59
C LEU A 5 18.01 -2.30 -17.93
N PRO A 6 18.38 -3.25 -17.05
CA PRO A 6 17.40 -4.11 -16.38
C PRO A 6 16.47 -3.34 -15.44
N ALA A 7 16.96 -2.27 -14.81
CA ALA A 7 16.16 -1.46 -13.89
C ALA A 7 15.16 -0.57 -14.63
N VAL A 8 15.56 0.03 -15.75
CA VAL A 8 14.67 0.85 -16.59
C VAL A 8 13.62 -0.02 -17.27
N LEU A 9 14.01 -1.15 -17.87
CA LEU A 9 13.09 -2.10 -18.48
C LEU A 9 12.05 -2.59 -17.45
N ARG A 10 12.49 -2.85 -16.21
CA ARG A 10 11.61 -3.23 -15.11
C ARG A 10 10.57 -2.15 -14.78
N LEU A 11 10.95 -0.88 -14.79
CA LEU A 11 10.02 0.23 -14.55
C LEU A 11 8.97 0.31 -15.67
N CYS A 12 9.39 0.20 -16.93
CA CYS A 12 8.48 0.20 -18.08
C CYS A 12 7.50 -0.98 -18.05
N LEU A 13 7.97 -2.20 -17.79
CA LEU A 13 7.13 -3.41 -17.73
C LEU A 13 6.14 -3.43 -16.54
N ARG A 14 6.27 -2.49 -15.61
CA ARG A 14 5.42 -2.37 -14.41
C ARG A 14 4.45 -1.22 -14.47
N ALA A 15 4.58 -0.30 -15.42
CA ALA A 15 3.82 0.95 -15.44
C ALA A 15 2.30 0.71 -15.39
N ASP A 16 1.82 -0.28 -16.13
CA ASP A 16 0.39 -0.59 -16.23
C ASP A 16 -0.09 -1.64 -15.21
N LYS A 17 0.79 -2.11 -14.32
CA LYS A 17 0.42 -3.11 -13.32
C LYS A 17 -0.07 -2.45 -12.05
N THR A 18 -1.28 -2.81 -11.63
CA THR A 18 -1.86 -2.36 -10.37
C THR A 18 -0.99 -2.79 -9.19
N ALA A 19 -0.48 -1.81 -8.43
CA ALA A 19 0.38 -2.03 -7.27
C ALA A 19 -0.40 -2.18 -5.96
N LEU A 20 -1.48 -1.41 -5.86
CA LEU A 20 -2.33 -1.28 -4.69
C LEU A 20 -3.76 -1.06 -5.16
N VAL A 21 -4.68 -1.84 -4.61
CA VAL A 21 -6.12 -1.61 -4.73
C VAL A 21 -6.63 -1.15 -3.37
N LEU A 22 -7.28 0.00 -3.35
CA LEU A 22 -7.94 0.54 -2.16
C LEU A 22 -9.40 0.08 -2.19
N THR A 23 -9.77 -0.79 -1.26
CA THR A 23 -11.16 -1.22 -1.05
C THR A 23 -11.69 -0.56 0.22
N PRO A 24 -13.02 -0.58 0.47
CA PRO A 24 -13.58 0.02 1.68
C PRO A 24 -12.95 -0.48 2.98
N ASP A 25 -12.58 -1.77 3.06
CA ASP A 25 -12.13 -2.38 4.32
C ASP A 25 -10.69 -2.90 4.27
N HIS A 26 -10.09 -2.99 3.08
CA HIS A 26 -8.76 -3.58 2.89
C HIS A 26 -7.89 -2.83 1.89
N PHE A 27 -6.58 -2.84 2.14
CA PHE A 27 -5.55 -2.48 1.17
C PHE A 27 -4.99 -3.76 0.56
N VAL A 28 -5.16 -3.94 -0.75
CA VAL A 28 -4.74 -5.15 -1.47
C VAL A 28 -3.47 -4.85 -2.25
N PHE A 29 -2.37 -5.47 -1.84
CA PHE A 29 -1.08 -5.37 -2.51
C PHE A 29 -0.87 -6.53 -3.47
N ALA A 30 -0.24 -6.27 -4.62
CA ALA A 30 -0.06 -7.28 -5.67
C ALA A 30 0.73 -8.54 -5.25
N ASN A 31 1.52 -8.45 -4.17
CA ASN A 31 2.45 -9.49 -3.73
C ASN A 31 2.30 -9.92 -2.27
N LEU A 32 1.19 -9.56 -1.61
CA LEU A 32 0.86 -10.12 -0.30
C LEU A 32 -0.12 -11.29 -0.48
N LYS A 33 0.00 -12.32 0.37
CA LYS A 33 -0.90 -13.48 0.32
C LYS A 33 -2.32 -13.12 0.75
N SER A 34 -2.44 -12.20 1.69
CA SER A 34 -3.71 -11.68 2.20
C SER A 34 -3.76 -10.16 2.04
N PRO A 35 -4.96 -9.59 1.82
CA PRO A 35 -5.20 -8.16 1.98
C PRO A 35 -4.84 -7.69 3.40
N ILE A 36 -4.50 -6.42 3.54
CA ILE A 36 -4.31 -5.78 4.85
C ILE A 36 -5.62 -5.10 5.24
N PRO A 37 -6.30 -5.54 6.31
CA PRO A 37 -7.48 -4.84 6.82
C PRO A 37 -7.11 -3.42 7.26
N ILE A 38 -7.96 -2.45 6.95
CA ILE A 38 -7.73 -1.05 7.34
C ILE A 38 -7.70 -0.89 8.86
N LYS A 39 -8.50 -1.69 9.58
CA LYS A 39 -8.50 -1.72 11.05
C LYS A 39 -7.16 -2.14 11.67
N ASP A 40 -6.29 -2.79 10.89
CA ASP A 40 -4.98 -3.26 11.36
C ASP A 40 -3.88 -2.21 11.05
N ILE A 41 -4.23 -1.06 10.47
CA ILE A 41 -3.33 0.06 10.15
C ILE A 41 -3.41 1.09 11.26
N ALA A 42 -2.32 1.23 12.02
CA ALA A 42 -2.20 2.21 13.10
C ALA A 42 -1.96 3.63 12.57
N ASP A 43 -1.12 3.75 11.54
CA ASP A 43 -0.75 5.03 10.92
C ASP A 43 -0.20 4.81 9.51
N PHE A 44 -0.06 5.88 8.74
CA PHE A 44 0.63 5.85 7.45
C PHE A 44 1.52 7.07 7.24
N GLU A 45 2.60 6.87 6.49
CA GLU A 45 3.54 7.91 6.10
C GLU A 45 3.69 7.93 4.59
N LEU A 46 3.67 9.14 4.01
CA LEU A 46 4.09 9.39 2.65
C LEU A 46 5.45 10.08 2.65
N HIS A 47 6.44 9.43 2.06
CA HIS A 47 7.77 10.00 1.89
C HIS A 47 8.09 10.14 0.39
N ILE A 48 8.56 11.32 -0.02
CA ILE A 48 8.94 11.60 -1.40
C ILE A 48 10.45 11.71 -1.45
N ALA A 49 11.07 10.82 -2.21
CA ALA A 49 12.47 10.90 -2.59
C ALA A 49 12.56 10.68 -4.10
N TYR A 50 13.54 9.92 -4.59
CA TYR A 50 13.65 9.45 -5.98
C TYR A 50 12.49 8.49 -6.39
N GLY A 51 11.25 8.84 -6.07
CA GLY A 51 10.02 8.05 -6.05
C GLY A 51 9.14 8.41 -4.85
N THR A 52 7.93 7.87 -4.80
CA THR A 52 7.01 8.02 -3.67
C THR A 52 6.93 6.71 -2.89
N PHE A 53 7.03 6.82 -1.57
CA PHE A 53 6.98 5.73 -0.62
C PHE A 53 5.70 5.87 0.20
N LEU A 54 4.80 4.89 0.09
CA LEU A 54 3.70 4.70 1.03
C LEU A 54 4.15 3.69 2.08
N THR A 55 4.23 4.12 3.32
CA THR A 55 4.53 3.26 4.47
C THR A 55 3.27 3.11 5.30
N LEU A 56 2.82 1.87 5.50
CA LEU A 56 1.79 1.54 6.47
C LEU A 56 2.45 1.04 7.74
N HIS A 57 2.04 1.60 8.87
CA HIS A 57 2.37 1.14 10.20
C HIS A 57 1.23 0.24 10.67
N LEU A 58 1.54 -1.02 10.98
CA LEU A 58 0.54 -1.96 11.45
C LEU A 58 0.42 -1.89 12.97
N GLU A 59 -0.79 -2.11 13.47
CA GLU A 59 -1.05 -2.30 14.90
C GLU A 59 -0.19 -3.42 15.50
N ASP A 60 0.08 -3.36 16.80
CA ASP A 60 0.98 -4.29 17.49
C ASP A 60 0.44 -5.73 17.50
N ASP A 61 -0.88 -5.89 17.60
CA ASP A 61 -1.59 -7.17 17.65
C ASP A 61 -2.00 -7.71 16.27
N ALA A 62 -1.90 -6.89 15.22
CA ALA A 62 -2.28 -7.29 13.86
C ALA A 62 -1.50 -8.53 13.34
N PRO A 63 -2.10 -9.35 12.47
CA PRO A 63 -1.35 -10.40 11.78
C PRO A 63 -0.30 -9.79 10.83
N LEU A 64 0.95 -10.27 10.91
CA LEU A 64 2.01 -9.81 10.01
C LEU A 64 1.79 -10.35 8.59
N PRO A 65 1.75 -9.49 7.55
CA PRO A 65 1.45 -9.93 6.20
C PRO A 65 2.57 -10.80 5.63
N GLU A 66 2.17 -11.88 4.96
CA GLU A 66 3.09 -12.75 4.26
C GLU A 66 3.24 -12.36 2.79
N ARG A 67 4.47 -12.37 2.29
CA ARG A 67 4.74 -12.12 0.87
C ARG A 67 4.47 -13.39 0.07
N ALA A 68 3.70 -13.25 -1.00
CA ALA A 68 3.60 -14.25 -2.06
C ALA A 68 4.82 -14.13 -2.98
N SER A 69 5.35 -15.26 -3.46
CA SER A 69 6.34 -15.22 -4.54
C SER A 69 5.67 -14.69 -5.80
N ARG A 70 6.15 -13.55 -6.29
CA ARG A 70 5.68 -12.89 -7.51
C ARG A 70 6.86 -12.54 -8.38
N SER A 71 6.60 -12.42 -9.68
CA SER A 71 7.64 -12.16 -10.68
C SER A 71 8.39 -10.85 -10.37
N PHE A 72 9.65 -10.82 -10.84
CA PHE A 72 10.51 -9.65 -10.73
C PHE A 72 9.96 -8.39 -11.44
N SER A 73 8.85 -8.49 -12.19
CA SER A 73 8.21 -7.40 -12.91
C SER A 73 6.86 -6.95 -12.29
N VAL A 74 6.60 -7.19 -11.00
CA VAL A 74 5.39 -6.67 -10.29
C VAL A 74 5.78 -5.63 -9.23
N PRO A 75 5.07 -4.48 -9.11
CA PRO A 75 5.29 -3.49 -8.06
C PRO A 75 5.02 -4.08 -6.66
N ASN A 76 6.06 -4.68 -6.07
CA ASN A 76 5.98 -5.47 -4.85
C ASN A 76 6.18 -4.58 -3.62
N ALA A 77 5.24 -4.65 -2.68
CA ALA A 77 5.42 -4.12 -1.34
C ALA A 77 6.49 -4.92 -0.56
N ARG A 78 7.23 -4.20 0.28
CA ARG A 78 8.20 -4.76 1.22
C ARG A 78 7.55 -4.87 2.60
N VAL A 79 7.75 -6.00 3.27
CA VAL A 79 7.28 -6.21 4.64
C VAL A 79 8.47 -6.20 5.59
N PHE A 80 8.51 -5.22 6.49
CA PHE A 80 9.52 -5.08 7.53
C PHE A 80 8.98 -5.63 8.86
N LYS A 81 9.05 -6.96 9.03
CA LYS A 81 8.47 -7.67 10.19
C LYS A 81 8.88 -7.08 11.55
N LYS A 82 10.17 -6.77 11.74
CA LYS A 82 10.69 -6.19 13.00
C LYS A 82 10.10 -4.83 13.35
N LYS A 83 9.78 -4.00 12.35
CA LYS A 83 9.19 -2.66 12.55
C LYS A 83 7.67 -2.65 12.37
N ARG A 84 7.07 -3.80 12.05
CA ARG A 84 5.66 -3.98 11.68
C ARG A 84 5.20 -3.00 10.59
N ARG A 85 6.00 -2.84 9.53
CA ARG A 85 5.71 -1.91 8.41
C ARG A 85 5.53 -2.62 7.09
N VAL A 86 4.63 -2.09 6.26
CA VAL A 86 4.51 -2.43 4.85
C VAL A 86 4.85 -1.20 4.02
N VAL A 87 5.81 -1.31 3.11
CA VAL A 87 6.28 -0.19 2.30
C VAL A 87 6.09 -0.49 0.83
N LEU A 88 5.33 0.36 0.15
CA LEU A 88 5.19 0.36 -1.30
C LEU A 88 5.92 1.56 -1.88
N MET A 89 6.97 1.28 -2.64
CA MET A 89 7.74 2.29 -3.36
C MET A 89 7.36 2.23 -4.84
N LEU A 90 6.89 3.35 -5.37
CA LEU A 90 6.62 3.55 -6.80
C LEU A 90 7.39 4.76 -7.29
N ALA A 91 7.71 4.79 -8.60
CA ALA A 91 8.25 6.01 -9.19
C ALA A 91 7.23 7.15 -9.07
N GLN A 92 5.95 6.84 -9.32
CA GLN A 92 4.81 7.73 -9.18
C GLN A 92 3.57 6.89 -8.83
N PHE A 93 2.67 7.42 -8.02
CA PHE A 93 1.33 6.83 -7.85
C PHE A 93 0.42 7.39 -8.94
N CYS A 94 -0.28 6.51 -9.63
CA CYS A 94 -1.24 6.88 -10.65
C CYS A 94 -2.59 6.22 -10.35
N ARG A 95 -3.67 6.94 -10.66
CA ARG A 95 -5.04 6.44 -10.64
C ARG A 95 -5.67 6.78 -11.99
N ASP A 96 -6.23 5.77 -12.67
CA ASP A 96 -6.87 5.93 -13.99
C ASP A 96 -5.99 6.65 -15.02
N GLY A 97 -4.69 6.32 -15.04
CA GLY A 97 -3.70 6.95 -15.93
C GLY A 97 -3.25 8.35 -15.51
N LYS A 98 -3.89 8.97 -14.51
CA LYS A 98 -3.48 10.27 -13.96
C LYS A 98 -2.51 10.07 -12.79
N LYS A 99 -1.35 10.73 -12.85
CA LYS A 99 -0.44 10.84 -11.71
C LYS A 99 -1.13 11.59 -10.56
N LEU A 100 -1.07 11.03 -9.36
CA LEU A 100 -1.49 11.70 -8.13
C LEU A 100 -0.34 12.55 -7.58
N THR A 101 -0.63 13.82 -7.27
CA THR A 101 0.29 14.64 -6.49
C THR A 101 0.32 14.17 -5.03
N PRO A 102 1.33 14.58 -4.23
CA PRO A 102 1.33 14.30 -2.80
C PRO A 102 0.09 14.84 -2.08
N ASP A 103 -0.35 16.03 -2.47
CA ASP A 103 -1.54 16.69 -1.91
C ASP A 103 -2.85 16.02 -2.33
N GLU A 104 -2.84 15.21 -3.39
CA GLU A 104 -3.98 14.35 -3.76
C GLU A 104 -3.87 12.97 -3.08
N LEU A 105 -2.68 12.40 -3.02
CA LEU A 105 -2.45 11.04 -2.52
C LEU A 105 -2.61 10.94 -0.99
N GLY A 106 -2.07 11.91 -0.24
CA GLY A 106 -2.14 11.92 1.22
C GLY A 106 -3.58 11.91 1.73
N PRO A 107 -4.40 12.90 1.35
CA PRO A 107 -5.81 12.92 1.71
C PRO A 107 -6.57 11.68 1.23
N LEU A 108 -6.29 11.17 0.03
CA LEU A 108 -6.92 9.94 -0.46
C LEU A 108 -6.66 8.74 0.46
N ILE A 109 -5.41 8.53 0.89
CA ILE A 109 -5.08 7.43 1.81
C ILE A 109 -5.72 7.67 3.17
N ALA A 110 -5.67 8.91 3.69
CA ALA A 110 -6.30 9.28 4.96
C ALA A 110 -7.81 9.01 4.94
N ASP A 111 -8.51 9.40 3.89
CA ASP A 111 -9.95 9.21 3.74
C ASP A 111 -10.34 7.73 3.80
N TYR A 112 -9.59 6.88 3.10
CA TYR A 112 -9.83 5.43 3.15
C TYR A 112 -9.56 4.85 4.55
N VAL A 113 -8.45 5.24 5.18
CA VAL A 113 -8.10 4.77 6.53
C VAL A 113 -9.19 5.20 7.53
N ASN A 114 -9.52 6.49 7.57
CA ASN A 114 -10.54 7.06 8.45
C ASN A 114 -11.91 6.41 8.22
N ALA A 115 -12.33 6.25 6.96
CA ALA A 115 -13.61 5.62 6.64
C ALA A 115 -13.65 4.14 7.04
N GLY A 116 -12.56 3.39 6.81
CA GLY A 116 -12.47 1.99 7.22
C GLY A 116 -12.52 1.82 8.74
N VAL A 117 -11.79 2.66 9.47
CA VAL A 117 -11.84 2.69 10.95
C VAL A 117 -13.24 3.03 11.44
N ALA A 118 -13.88 4.06 10.87
CA ALA A 118 -15.24 4.45 11.25
C ALA A 118 -16.26 3.32 11.00
N ARG A 119 -16.20 2.64 9.84
CA ARG A 119 -17.06 1.48 9.56
C ARG A 119 -16.84 0.37 10.58
N HIS A 120 -15.60 0.06 10.91
CA HIS A 120 -15.28 -0.98 11.88
C HIS A 120 -15.82 -0.64 13.28
N LEU A 121 -15.64 0.60 13.73
CA LEU A 121 -16.16 1.07 15.03
C LEU A 121 -17.69 1.04 15.08
N LEU A 122 -18.37 1.43 14.00
CA LEU A 122 -19.83 1.36 13.91
C LEU A 122 -20.31 -0.09 13.96
N GLN A 123 -19.68 -0.99 13.21
CA GLN A 123 -20.02 -2.41 13.21
C GLN A 123 -19.88 -3.01 14.61
N GLN A 124 -18.77 -2.74 15.32
CA GLN A 124 -18.59 -3.19 16.70
C GLN A 124 -19.66 -2.68 17.67
N ARG A 125 -20.20 -1.47 17.45
CA ARG A 125 -21.27 -0.90 18.28
C ARG A 125 -22.60 -1.61 18.02
N PHE A 126 -22.91 -1.91 16.76
CA PHE A 126 -24.15 -2.58 16.39
C PHE A 126 -24.14 -4.08 16.69
N GLU A 127 -22.98 -4.75 16.67
CA GLU A 127 -22.86 -6.16 17.07
C GLU A 127 -22.89 -6.37 18.59
N LYS A 128 -22.64 -5.31 19.37
CA LYS A 128 -22.71 -5.31 20.84
C LYS A 128 -24.05 -4.81 21.41
N ALA A 129 -24.96 -4.34 20.54
CA ALA A 129 -26.29 -3.87 20.89
C ALA A 129 -27.33 -4.97 20.66
#